data_AF-A0A6L5K602-F1
#
_entry.id   AF-A0A6L5K602-F1
#
_cell.length_a   1.000
_cell.length_b   1.000
_cell.length_c   1.000
_cell.angle_alpha   90.00
_cell.angle_beta   90.00
_cell.angle_gamma   90.00
#
_symmetry.space_group_name_H-M   'P 1'
#
loop_
_entity.id
_entity.type
_entity.pdbx_description
1 polymer ?
#
loop_
_entity_poly.entity_id
_entity_poly.type
_entity_poly.pdbx_seq_one_letter_code
_entity_poly.pdbx_strand_id
1 'polypeptide(L)'
;HRSGGLKGISIDLGDYPDLVPTLAAVAAFAEGKTEITNIAHLRFKESDRLNDTAAELNKMGVKTEVGDDTMVIYGGKPGGAEIDAHHDHRLAMSLSVAALFADGGCIINGAEAVTKSYPAFFSDLLKLGAKVEELP
;
A
#
# COMPACT_ATOMS: atom_id res chain seq x y z
N HIS A 1 -12.30 -16.83 -6.59
CA HIS A 1 -11.36 -17.29 -7.64
C HIS A 1 -9.98 -16.73 -7.36
N ARG A 2 -8.93 -17.55 -7.25
CA ARG A 2 -7.53 -17.08 -7.31
C ARG A 2 -6.94 -17.61 -8.63
N SER A 3 -7.17 -16.89 -9.72
CA SER A 3 -6.68 -17.23 -11.05
C SER A 3 -5.45 -16.39 -11.37
N GLY A 4 -4.26 -17.01 -11.29
CA GLY A 4 -2.95 -16.42 -11.57
C GLY A 4 -2.24 -15.95 -10.32
N GLY A 5 -1.24 -16.71 -9.85
CA GLY A 5 -0.35 -16.24 -8.78
C GLY A 5 0.48 -15.08 -9.30
N LEU A 6 0.36 -13.91 -8.67
CA LEU A 6 1.26 -12.78 -8.91
C LEU A 6 2.69 -13.20 -8.55
N LYS A 7 3.67 -12.77 -9.33
CA LYS A 7 5.08 -13.01 -9.05
C LYS A 7 5.81 -11.69 -8.89
N GLY A 8 6.79 -11.67 -8.01
CA GLY A 8 7.65 -10.51 -7.81
C GLY A 8 8.41 -10.15 -9.08
N ILE A 9 8.67 -8.86 -9.25
CA ILE A 9 9.35 -8.28 -10.41
C ILE A 9 10.40 -7.26 -9.99
N SER A 10 11.37 -6.98 -10.86
CA SER A 10 12.24 -5.81 -10.74
C SER A 10 11.77 -4.74 -11.71
N ILE A 11 11.54 -3.51 -11.24
CA ILE A 11 10.99 -2.42 -12.04
C ILE A 11 11.53 -1.06 -11.63
N ASP A 12 11.82 -0.22 -12.63
CA ASP A 12 12.12 1.20 -12.45
C ASP A 12 10.81 2.00 -12.48
N LEU A 13 10.58 2.83 -11.46
CA LEU A 13 9.40 3.71 -11.39
C LEU A 13 9.78 5.19 -11.22
N GLY A 14 10.96 5.60 -11.69
CA GLY A 14 11.40 7.00 -11.62
C GLY A 14 10.44 7.98 -12.28
N ASP A 15 9.85 7.60 -13.41
CA ASP A 15 8.88 8.42 -14.14
C ASP A 15 7.44 8.29 -13.62
N TYR A 16 7.18 7.32 -12.73
CA TYR A 16 5.83 7.00 -12.23
C TYR A 16 5.79 6.87 -10.69
N PRO A 17 6.23 7.90 -9.95
CA PRO A 17 6.29 7.86 -8.48
C PRO A 17 4.95 7.58 -7.81
N ASP A 18 3.89 7.99 -8.50
CA ASP A 18 2.51 7.94 -8.03
C ASP A 18 2.00 6.50 -7.91
N LEU A 19 2.61 5.56 -8.65
CA LEU A 19 2.24 4.14 -8.66
C LEU A 19 2.92 3.33 -7.57
N VAL A 20 3.99 3.83 -6.95
CA VAL A 20 4.82 3.05 -6.02
C VAL A 20 4.02 2.52 -4.83
N PRO A 21 3.19 3.31 -4.11
CA PRO A 21 2.44 2.78 -2.97
C PRO A 21 1.44 1.68 -3.38
N THR A 22 0.81 1.84 -4.54
CA THR A 22 -0.17 0.87 -5.06
C THR A 22 0.53 -0.40 -5.54
N LEU A 23 1.67 -0.30 -6.22
CA LEU A 23 2.46 -1.45 -6.62
C LEU A 23 2.99 -2.20 -5.38
N ALA A 24 3.46 -1.49 -4.36
CA ALA A 24 3.91 -2.10 -3.11
C ALA A 24 2.77 -2.87 -2.41
N ALA A 25 1.56 -2.29 -2.35
CA ALA A 25 0.37 -2.95 -1.82
C ALA A 25 0.01 -4.24 -2.58
N VAL A 26 0.14 -4.25 -3.92
CA VAL A 26 -0.08 -5.45 -4.73
C VAL A 26 1.06 -6.48 -4.56
N ALA A 27 2.31 -6.01 -4.53
CA ALA A 27 3.50 -6.83 -4.36
C ALA A 27 3.54 -7.57 -3.02
N ALA A 28 2.88 -7.02 -1.99
CA ALA A 28 2.70 -7.66 -0.69
C ALA A 28 2.03 -9.05 -0.77
N PHE A 29 1.29 -9.34 -1.85
CA PHE A 29 0.61 -10.62 -2.10
C PHE A 29 1.29 -11.48 -3.18
N ALA A 30 2.38 -11.00 -3.78
CA ALA A 30 3.07 -11.72 -4.83
C ALA A 30 3.96 -12.86 -4.28
N GLU A 31 4.20 -13.88 -5.10
CA GLU A 31 5.22 -14.88 -4.82
C GLU A 31 6.61 -14.31 -5.09
N GLY A 32 7.48 -14.32 -4.08
CA GLY A 32 8.88 -13.92 -4.21
C GLY A 32 9.14 -12.45 -3.90
N LYS A 33 10.19 -11.91 -4.53
CA LYS A 33 10.71 -10.55 -4.26
C LYS A 33 10.28 -9.59 -5.36
N THR A 34 9.70 -8.46 -4.99
CA THR A 34 9.54 -7.29 -5.86
C THR A 34 10.58 -6.23 -5.47
N GLU A 35 11.25 -5.65 -6.45
CA GLU A 35 12.23 -4.58 -6.27
C GLU A 35 11.85 -3.40 -7.14
N ILE A 36 11.69 -2.24 -6.51
CA ILE A 36 11.35 -0.97 -7.14
C ILE A 36 12.55 -0.06 -7.02
N THR A 37 13.02 0.52 -8.12
CA THR A 37 14.23 1.37 -8.17
C THR A 37 13.94 2.78 -8.69
N ASN A 38 14.91 3.68 -8.51
CA ASN A 38 14.89 5.07 -8.98
C ASN A 38 13.79 5.93 -8.31
N ILE A 39 13.51 5.66 -7.03
CA ILE A 39 12.39 6.26 -6.28
C ILE A 39 12.81 7.21 -5.16
N ALA A 40 14.08 7.64 -5.11
CA ALA A 40 14.59 8.52 -4.03
C ALA A 40 13.75 9.79 -3.82
N HIS A 41 13.19 10.35 -4.90
CA HIS A 41 12.42 11.59 -4.87
C HIS A 41 11.04 11.46 -4.21
N LEU A 42 10.58 10.24 -3.91
CA LEU A 42 9.31 10.02 -3.19
C LEU A 42 9.37 10.46 -1.73
N ARG A 43 10.56 10.57 -1.15
CA ARG A 43 10.79 10.97 0.25
C ARG A 43 10.34 12.42 0.55
N PHE A 44 10.21 13.24 -0.50
CA PHE A 44 9.91 14.67 -0.40
C PHE A 44 8.50 15.00 -0.92
N LYS A 45 7.58 14.02 -0.92
CA LYS A 45 6.18 14.21 -1.34
C LYS A 45 5.32 14.65 -0.16
N GLU A 46 4.03 14.34 -0.16
CA GLU A 46 3.11 14.68 0.94
C GLU A 46 3.53 14.02 2.26
N SER A 47 4.19 12.86 2.16
CA SER A 47 4.86 12.16 3.26
C SER A 47 6.18 11.54 2.76
N ASP A 48 6.93 10.88 3.64
CA ASP A 48 8.03 10.02 3.22
C ASP A 48 7.45 8.68 2.72
N ARG A 49 6.87 8.74 1.51
CA ARG A 49 6.14 7.60 0.92
C ARG A 49 6.93 6.30 0.89
N LEU A 50 8.26 6.35 0.87
CA LEU A 50 9.07 5.14 0.91
C LEU A 50 9.04 4.52 2.30
N ASN A 51 9.45 5.29 3.30
CA ASN A 51 9.52 4.80 4.67
C ASN A 51 8.14 4.48 5.23
N ASP A 52 7.13 5.31 4.93
CA ASP A 52 5.77 5.12 5.42
C ASP A 52 5.15 3.85 4.83
N THR A 53 5.20 3.67 3.50
CA THR A 53 4.70 2.45 2.85
C THR A 53 5.37 1.21 3.43
N ALA A 54 6.69 1.23 3.60
CA ALA A 54 7.41 0.10 4.15
C ALA A 54 7.05 -0.17 5.62
N ALA A 55 6.93 0.88 6.45
CA ALA A 55 6.55 0.75 7.84
C ALA A 55 5.17 0.11 7.98
N GLU A 56 4.18 0.58 7.22
CA GLU A 56 2.81 0.07 7.29
C GLU A 56 2.69 -1.36 6.75
N LEU A 57 3.37 -1.70 5.65
CA LEU A 57 3.43 -3.08 5.16
C LEU A 57 4.12 -4.02 6.15
N ASN A 58 5.19 -3.57 6.83
CA ASN A 58 5.83 -4.35 7.88
C ASN A 58 4.91 -4.60 9.09
N LYS A 59 4.05 -3.64 9.47
CA LYS A 59 3.01 -3.86 10.50
C LYS A 59 2.02 -4.95 10.10
N MET A 60 1.70 -5.03 8.80
CA MET A 60 0.88 -6.12 8.23
C MET A 60 1.64 -7.44 8.08
N GLY A 61 2.88 -7.54 8.58
CA GLY A 61 3.71 -8.76 8.51
C GLY A 61 4.40 -8.99 7.16
N VAL A 62 4.42 -7.99 6.27
CA VAL A 62 5.07 -8.06 4.96
C VAL A 62 6.45 -7.45 5.07
N LYS A 63 7.48 -8.30 5.03
CA LYS A 63 8.86 -7.82 5.08
C LYS A 63 9.10 -6.85 3.92
N THR A 64 9.40 -5.61 4.26
CA THR A 64 9.65 -4.53 3.31
C THR A 64 10.88 -3.74 3.72
N GLU A 65 11.87 -3.63 2.84
CA GLU A 65 13.15 -2.96 3.06
C GLU A 65 13.25 -1.75 2.14
N VAL A 66 13.78 -0.64 2.65
CA VAL A 66 13.96 0.61 1.89
C VAL A 66 15.44 0.96 1.86
N GLY A 67 15.97 1.19 0.66
CA GLY A 67 17.30 1.75 0.44
C GLY A 67 17.26 3.24 0.13
N ASP A 68 18.36 3.80 -0.35
CA ASP A 68 18.43 5.23 -0.68
C ASP A 68 17.45 5.62 -1.80
N ASP A 69 17.38 4.79 -2.84
CA ASP A 69 16.57 4.97 -4.05
C ASP A 69 15.76 3.72 -4.43
N THR A 70 15.64 2.76 -3.51
CA THR A 70 14.98 1.46 -3.76
C THR A 70 14.00 1.08 -2.66
N MET A 71 13.05 0.22 -3.01
CA MET A 71 12.17 -0.49 -2.08
C MET A 71 12.08 -1.96 -2.49
N VAL A 72 12.25 -2.86 -1.54
CA VAL A 72 12.17 -4.30 -1.74
C VAL A 72 11.05 -4.87 -0.89
N ILE A 73 10.07 -5.51 -1.54
CA ILE A 73 8.93 -6.15 -0.90
C ILE A 73 9.07 -7.67 -1.07
N TYR A 74 9.04 -8.41 0.04
CA TYR A 74 9.01 -9.87 0.03
C TYR A 74 7.54 -10.31 0.21
N GLY A 75 6.88 -10.60 -0.91
CA GLY A 75 5.45 -10.89 -0.91
C GLY A 75 5.10 -12.17 -0.16
N GLY A 76 3.87 -12.23 0.35
CA GLY A 76 3.41 -13.30 1.20
C GLY A 76 1.93 -13.23 1.52
N LYS A 77 1.61 -13.33 2.81
CA LYS A 77 0.23 -13.27 3.32
C LYS A 77 0.14 -12.16 4.37
N PRO A 78 -0.20 -10.93 3.96
CA PRO A 78 -0.41 -9.83 4.89
C PRO A 78 -1.51 -10.17 5.90
N GLY A 79 -1.29 -9.85 7.17
CA GLY A 79 -2.27 -9.99 8.25
C GLY A 79 -2.97 -8.67 8.57
N GLY A 80 -4.01 -8.74 9.38
CA GLY A 80 -4.68 -7.57 9.95
C GLY A 80 -3.75 -6.75 10.85
N ALA A 81 -3.83 -5.43 10.75
CA ALA A 81 -3.01 -4.51 11.53
C ALA A 81 -3.68 -3.13 11.71
N GLU A 82 -3.24 -2.38 12.71
CA GLU A 82 -3.48 -0.94 12.78
C GLU A 82 -2.36 -0.22 12.01
N ILE A 83 -2.74 0.56 11.01
CA ILE A 83 -1.86 1.24 10.06
C ILE A 83 -2.25 2.70 9.89
N ASP A 84 -1.34 3.53 9.40
CA ASP A 84 -1.51 4.97 9.29
C ASP A 84 -1.32 5.44 7.84
N ALA A 85 -2.20 6.33 7.37
CA ALA A 85 -2.12 6.92 6.05
C ALA A 85 -1.09 8.06 5.94
N HIS A 86 -0.55 8.54 7.06
CA HIS A 86 0.43 9.62 7.17
C HIS A 86 -0.02 10.90 6.43
N HIS A 87 -1.33 11.17 6.48
CA HIS A 87 -2.00 12.25 5.75
C HIS A 87 -1.80 12.24 4.22
N ASP A 88 -1.31 11.13 3.65
CA ASP A 88 -1.10 10.94 2.21
C ASP A 88 -2.27 10.15 1.60
N HIS A 89 -2.96 10.80 0.67
CA HIS A 89 -4.15 10.24 0.05
C HIS A 89 -3.89 8.98 -0.77
N ARG A 90 -2.68 8.83 -1.34
CA ARG A 90 -2.30 7.66 -2.14
C ARG A 90 -1.87 6.51 -1.27
N LEU A 91 -1.22 6.80 -0.15
CA LEU A 91 -0.95 5.79 0.85
C LEU A 91 -2.27 5.27 1.44
N ALA A 92 -3.21 6.16 1.81
CA ALA A 92 -4.55 5.78 2.27
C ALA A 92 -5.27 4.82 1.29
N MET A 93 -5.33 5.18 0.00
CA MET A 93 -5.95 4.33 -1.01
C MET A 93 -5.22 2.99 -1.19
N SER A 94 -3.89 3.00 -1.18
CA SER A 94 -3.09 1.79 -1.39
C SER A 94 -3.17 0.83 -0.21
N LEU A 95 -3.11 1.34 1.01
CA LEU A 95 -3.29 0.57 2.24
C LEU A 95 -4.72 0.04 2.36
N SER A 96 -5.72 0.80 1.90
CA SER A 96 -7.10 0.30 1.81
C SER A 96 -7.20 -0.92 0.89
N VAL A 97 -6.55 -0.87 -0.27
CA VAL A 97 -6.49 -2.03 -1.18
C VAL A 97 -5.78 -3.22 -0.53
N ALA A 98 -4.65 -3.01 0.16
CA ALA A 98 -3.97 -4.09 0.87
C ALA A 98 -4.86 -4.69 1.98
N ALA A 99 -5.54 -3.85 2.77
CA ALA A 99 -6.41 -4.27 3.86
C ALA A 99 -7.58 -5.17 3.39
N LEU A 100 -8.12 -4.93 2.19
CA LEU A 100 -9.20 -5.76 1.63
C LEU A 100 -8.83 -7.23 1.44
N PHE A 101 -7.54 -7.54 1.29
CA PHE A 101 -7.04 -8.89 1.05
C PHE A 101 -6.22 -9.47 2.20
N ALA A 102 -6.04 -8.70 3.28
CA ALA A 102 -5.31 -9.14 4.47
C ALA A 102 -6.06 -10.25 5.22
N ASP A 103 -5.31 -11.09 5.94
CA ASP A 103 -5.87 -12.09 6.85
C ASP A 103 -6.18 -11.43 8.20
N GLY A 104 -7.42 -10.95 8.34
CA GLY A 104 -7.89 -10.19 9.50
C GLY A 104 -8.39 -8.80 9.12
N GLY A 105 -8.91 -8.07 10.11
CA GLY A 105 -9.31 -6.67 9.93
C GLY A 105 -8.11 -5.72 10.06
N CYS A 106 -8.12 -4.62 9.31
CA CYS A 106 -7.20 -3.52 9.51
C CYS A 106 -7.94 -2.27 9.98
N ILE A 107 -7.26 -1.43 10.76
CA ILE A 107 -7.68 -0.07 11.09
C ILE A 107 -6.73 0.87 10.36
N ILE A 108 -7.27 1.82 9.59
CA ILE A 108 -6.46 2.80 8.84
C ILE A 108 -6.69 4.18 9.44
N ASN A 109 -5.71 4.66 10.20
CA ASN A 109 -5.71 6.02 10.74
C ASN A 109 -5.45 7.02 9.61
N GLY A 110 -6.12 8.18 9.65
CA GLY A 110 -5.95 9.22 8.61
C GLY A 110 -6.57 8.88 7.24
N ALA A 111 -7.48 7.90 7.19
CA ALA A 111 -8.13 7.43 5.96
C ALA A 111 -8.87 8.54 5.21
N GLU A 112 -9.33 9.60 5.89
CA GLU A 112 -9.98 10.76 5.30
C GLU A 112 -9.11 11.51 4.29
N ALA A 113 -7.80 11.29 4.29
CA ALA A 113 -6.87 11.87 3.31
C ALA A 113 -7.28 11.58 1.86
N VAL A 114 -7.97 10.45 1.58
CA VAL A 114 -8.46 10.13 0.24
C VAL A 114 -9.31 11.24 -0.39
N THR A 115 -9.99 12.05 0.43
CA THR A 115 -10.86 13.15 -0.02
C THR A 115 -10.13 14.24 -0.81
N LYS A 116 -8.80 14.35 -0.66
CA LYS A 116 -7.98 15.27 -1.46
C LYS A 116 -8.03 14.98 -2.96
N SER A 117 -8.23 13.72 -3.35
CA SER A 117 -8.15 13.29 -4.76
C SER A 117 -9.35 12.44 -5.21
N TYR A 118 -9.92 11.65 -4.31
CA TYR A 118 -11.04 10.76 -4.60
C TYR A 118 -12.06 10.74 -3.44
N PRO A 119 -12.87 11.80 -3.27
CA PRO A 119 -13.87 11.91 -2.20
C PRO A 119 -14.85 10.73 -2.11
N ALA A 120 -15.19 10.10 -3.24
CA ALA A 120 -16.14 8.99 -3.28
C ALA A 120 -15.50 7.61 -3.01
N PHE A 121 -14.19 7.54 -2.73
CA PHE A 121 -13.42 6.29 -2.68
C PHE A 121 -14.06 5.20 -1.81
N PHE A 122 -14.32 5.46 -0.53
CA PHE A 122 -14.94 4.46 0.36
C PHE A 122 -16.39 4.14 -0.02
N SER A 123 -17.14 5.11 -0.52
CA SER A 123 -18.50 4.87 -1.01
C SER A 123 -18.51 3.92 -2.21
N ASP A 124 -17.51 4.03 -3.09
CA ASP A 124 -17.37 3.17 -4.26
C ASP A 124 -16.89 1.77 -3.86
N LEU A 125 -15.96 1.66 -2.89
CA LEU A 125 -15.59 0.36 -2.32
C LEU A 125 -16.79 -0.37 -1.70
N LEU A 126 -17.64 0.33 -0.94
CA LEU A 126 -18.86 -0.25 -0.37
C LEU A 126 -19.82 -0.76 -1.46
N LYS A 127 -20.01 -0.01 -2.55
CA LYS A 127 -20.83 -0.46 -3.71
C LYS A 127 -20.25 -1.70 -4.40
N LEU A 128 -18.94 -1.88 -4.35
CA LEU A 128 -18.25 -3.07 -4.87
C LEU A 128 -18.28 -4.26 -3.89
N GLY A 129 -18.87 -4.09 -2.71
CA GLY A 129 -19.04 -5.15 -1.71
C GLY A 129 -17.91 -5.24 -0.68
N ALA A 130 -17.03 -4.24 -0.60
CA ALA A 130 -16.07 -4.13 0.49
C ALA A 130 -16.79 -3.94 1.84
N LYS A 131 -16.18 -4.45 2.91
CA LYS A 131 -16.64 -4.20 4.29
C LYS A 131 -15.75 -3.12 4.88
N VAL A 132 -16.27 -1.90 4.95
CA VAL A 132 -15.59 -0.73 5.50
C VAL A 132 -16.52 -0.07 6.52
N GLU A 133 -15.97 0.32 7.65
CA GLU A 133 -16.66 1.02 8.74
C GLU A 133 -15.78 2.17 9.20
N GLU A 134 -16.40 3.32 9.46
CA GLU A 134 -15.73 4.47 10.08
C GLU A 134 -15.81 4.29 11.59
N LEU A 135 -14.65 4.34 12.26
CA LEU A 135 -14.55 4.24 13.71
C LEU A 135 -14.62 5.64 14.34
N PRO A 136 -15.24 5.77 15.52
CA PRO A 136 -15.41 7.04 16.22
C PRO A 136 -14.10 7.62 16.78
#